data_AF-A0AAV3SR84-F1
#
_entry.id   AF-A0AAV3SR84-F1
#
_cell.length_a   1.000
_cell.length_b   1.000
_cell.length_c   1.000
_cell.angle_alpha   90.00
_cell.angle_beta   90.00
_cell.angle_gamma   90.00
#
_symmetry.space_group_name_H-M   'P 1'
#
loop_
_entity.id
_entity.type
_entity.pdbx_description
1 polymer ?
#
loop_
_entity_poly.entity_id
_entity_poly.type
_entity_poly.pdbx_seq_one_letter_code
_entity_poly.pdbx_strand_id
1 'polypeptide(L)'
;MDGFRGWDFLIQATINSGGMIRLPEQVQETVATNHLTKGPAIHWSVENDNRYIVLSEKPLEKDAYTNVGIYKIYDIEDVDESGGRIRPPGEISSVWAADPNPGERVFYLTHRRMRSGTKSSVYLLSEAQVLNLLPDRTTNPQASKITESLFEVPGFDSQE
;
A
#
# COMPACT_ATOMS: atom_id res chain seq x y z
N MET A 1 -25.45 1.37 6.26
CA MET A 1 -24.31 0.71 6.90
C MET A 1 -23.11 1.58 6.64
N ASP A 2 -22.77 2.43 7.61
CA ASP A 2 -21.67 3.38 7.49
C ASP A 2 -20.35 2.62 7.61
N GLY A 3 -19.81 2.23 6.45
CA GLY A 3 -18.48 1.68 6.35
C GLY A 3 -17.46 2.62 6.99
N PHE A 4 -16.50 2.02 7.69
CA PHE A 4 -15.29 2.62 8.25
C PHE A 4 -14.91 3.91 7.49
N ARG A 5 -15.22 5.08 8.09
CA ARG A 5 -15.35 6.38 7.40
C ARG A 5 -14.31 6.59 6.30
N GLY A 6 -14.76 6.53 5.04
CA GLY A 6 -13.94 6.86 3.86
C GLY A 6 -12.99 5.77 3.37
N TRP A 7 -12.76 4.68 4.10
CA TRP A 7 -11.93 3.55 3.67
C TRP A 7 -12.72 2.62 2.73
N ASP A 8 -12.06 2.15 1.67
CA ASP A 8 -12.72 1.32 0.65
C ASP A 8 -12.47 -0.17 0.88
N PHE A 9 -11.20 -0.56 1.09
CA PHE A 9 -10.88 -1.94 1.50
C PHE A 9 -9.63 -2.01 2.39
N LEU A 10 -9.61 -3.08 3.21
CA LEU A 10 -8.46 -3.60 3.93
C LEU A 10 -8.34 -5.09 3.60
N ILE A 11 -7.27 -5.49 2.92
CA ILE A 11 -7.06 -6.88 2.48
C ILE A 11 -5.74 -7.38 3.07
N GLN A 12 -5.79 -8.50 3.78
CA GLN A 12 -4.60 -9.17 4.27
C GLN A 12 -4.01 -10.08 3.18
N ALA A 13 -2.69 -10.10 3.07
CA ALA A 13 -1.94 -11.05 2.27
C ALA A 13 -0.71 -11.55 3.05
N THR A 14 0.00 -12.52 2.48
CA THR A 14 1.21 -13.11 3.06
C THR A 14 2.40 -12.98 2.13
N ILE A 15 3.58 -12.91 2.75
CA ILE A 15 4.87 -13.04 2.06
C ILE A 15 5.22 -14.52 1.94
N ASN A 16 5.62 -14.96 0.75
CA ASN A 16 6.04 -16.34 0.52
C ASN A 16 7.54 -16.56 0.80
N SER A 17 8.00 -17.81 0.71
CA SER A 17 9.40 -18.20 0.93
C SER A 17 10.41 -17.55 -0.02
N GLY A 18 9.97 -16.93 -1.11
CA GLY A 18 10.81 -16.18 -2.05
C GLY A 18 10.77 -14.67 -1.87
N GLY A 19 10.21 -14.18 -0.75
CA GLY A 19 10.06 -12.74 -0.47
C GLY A 19 9.04 -12.05 -1.38
N MET A 20 8.25 -12.80 -2.13
CA MET A 20 7.18 -12.24 -2.96
C MET A 20 5.90 -12.15 -2.14
N ILE A 21 5.18 -11.07 -2.40
CA ILE A 21 3.92 -10.76 -1.74
C ILE A 21 2.79 -11.14 -2.68
N ARG A 22 1.80 -11.86 -2.16
CA ARG A 22 0.57 -12.11 -2.91
C ARG A 22 -0.15 -10.78 -3.18
N LEU A 23 -0.56 -10.56 -4.42
CA LEU A 23 -1.32 -9.41 -4.88
C LEU A 23 -2.76 -9.85 -5.21
N PRO A 24 -3.73 -9.61 -4.32
CA PRO A 24 -5.14 -9.96 -4.58
C PRO A 24 -5.68 -9.25 -5.82
N GLU A 25 -6.60 -9.89 -6.57
CA GLU A 25 -7.25 -9.32 -7.77
C GLU A 25 -7.76 -7.90 -7.55
N GLN A 26 -8.50 -7.64 -6.46
CA GLN A 26 -9.03 -6.31 -6.17
C GLN A 26 -7.93 -5.23 -6.05
N VAL A 27 -6.77 -5.59 -5.50
CA VAL A 27 -5.62 -4.67 -5.44
C VAL A 27 -5.02 -4.51 -6.83
N GLN A 28 -4.83 -5.60 -7.56
CA GLN A 28 -4.33 -5.57 -8.93
C GLN A 28 -5.18 -4.66 -9.82
N GLU A 29 -6.50 -4.82 -9.83
CA GLU A 29 -7.43 -3.98 -10.60
C GLU A 29 -7.35 -2.49 -10.23
N THR A 30 -6.92 -2.20 -9.00
CA THR A 30 -6.82 -0.82 -8.50
C THR A 30 -5.51 -0.15 -8.91
N VAL A 31 -4.38 -0.86 -8.92
CA VAL A 31 -3.05 -0.22 -9.05
C VAL A 31 -2.15 -0.80 -10.13
N ALA A 32 -2.57 -1.87 -10.82
CA ALA A 32 -1.80 -2.40 -11.94
C ALA A 32 -1.88 -1.48 -13.16
N THR A 33 -0.78 -1.45 -13.89
CA THR A 33 -0.63 -0.73 -15.16
C THR A 33 0.10 -1.62 -16.17
N ASN A 34 0.08 -1.23 -17.44
CA ASN A 34 0.81 -1.95 -18.49
C ASN A 34 2.04 -1.14 -18.91
N HIS A 35 3.23 -1.72 -18.70
CA HIS A 35 4.49 -1.13 -19.10
C HIS A 35 5.02 -1.79 -20.38
N LEU A 36 5.49 -0.98 -21.33
CA LEU A 36 5.89 -1.41 -22.68
C LEU A 36 6.84 -2.62 -22.71
N THR A 37 7.77 -2.72 -21.76
CA THR A 37 8.77 -3.80 -21.72
C THR A 37 8.59 -4.81 -20.59
N LYS A 38 7.75 -4.51 -19.58
CA LYS A 38 7.57 -5.37 -18.41
C LYS A 38 6.23 -6.12 -18.44
N GLY A 39 5.31 -5.71 -19.31
CA GLY A 39 3.93 -6.16 -19.28
C GLY A 39 3.21 -5.55 -18.07
N PRO A 40 2.32 -6.31 -17.41
CA PRO A 40 1.68 -5.88 -16.17
C PRO A 40 2.70 -5.49 -15.10
N ALA A 41 2.53 -4.31 -14.54
CA ALA A 41 3.48 -3.67 -13.65
C ALA A 41 2.79 -2.74 -12.66
N ILE A 42 3.54 -2.25 -11.68
CA ILE A 42 3.03 -1.40 -10.60
C ILE A 42 4.10 -0.38 -10.20
N HIS A 43 3.68 0.85 -9.92
CA HIS A 43 4.58 1.87 -9.39
C HIS A 43 4.72 1.74 -7.88
N TRP A 44 5.96 1.79 -7.41
CA TRP A 44 6.33 1.78 -6.01
C TRP A 44 6.78 3.18 -5.61
N SER A 45 6.24 3.67 -4.50
CA SER A 45 6.64 4.92 -3.86
C SER A 45 6.69 4.74 -2.36
N VAL A 46 7.34 5.69 -1.69
CA VAL A 46 7.37 5.79 -0.22
C VAL A 46 6.77 7.12 0.18
N GLU A 47 5.78 7.09 1.07
CA GLU A 47 5.28 8.28 1.76
C GLU A 47 6.32 8.75 2.78
N ASN A 48 6.72 10.01 2.73
CA ASN A 48 7.93 10.51 3.39
C ASN A 48 7.78 10.65 4.91
N ASP A 49 6.60 10.98 5.43
CA ASP A 49 6.40 11.28 6.84
C ASP A 49 6.39 10.01 7.69
N ASN A 50 5.59 9.01 7.29
CA ASN A 50 5.40 7.77 8.05
C ASN A 50 6.12 6.58 7.43
N ARG A 51 6.83 6.79 6.30
CA ARG A 51 7.61 5.77 5.60
C ARG A 51 6.75 4.60 5.14
N TYR A 52 5.51 4.87 4.74
CA TYR A 52 4.60 3.84 4.20
C TYR A 52 4.88 3.57 2.73
N ILE A 53 4.83 2.30 2.35
CA ILE A 53 4.91 1.91 0.94
C ILE A 53 3.57 2.23 0.29
N VAL A 54 3.63 2.88 -0.87
CA VAL A 54 2.47 3.19 -1.69
C VAL A 54 2.63 2.54 -3.05
N LEU A 55 1.64 1.74 -3.42
CA LEU A 55 1.50 1.14 -4.72
C LEU A 55 0.52 1.97 -5.56
N SER A 56 0.80 2.18 -6.84
CA SER A 56 -0.03 3.03 -7.70
C SER A 56 0.04 2.67 -9.18
N GLU A 57 -0.99 3.07 -9.93
CA GLU A 57 -1.06 2.86 -11.40
C GLU A 57 -0.14 3.80 -12.20
N LYS A 58 0.31 4.90 -11.58
CA LYS A 58 1.16 5.95 -12.17
C LYS A 58 2.08 6.56 -11.11
N PRO A 59 3.22 7.17 -11.48
CA PRO A 59 4.12 7.84 -10.52
C PRO A 59 3.38 8.92 -9.70
N LEU A 60 3.64 8.99 -8.39
CA LEU A 60 3.04 10.00 -7.51
C LEU A 60 3.93 11.25 -7.53
N GLU A 61 3.39 12.41 -7.90
CA GLU A 61 4.21 13.61 -8.21
C GLU A 61 4.27 14.63 -7.07
N LYS A 62 3.80 14.28 -5.86
CA LYS A 62 3.83 15.19 -4.71
C LYS A 62 5.14 15.04 -3.94
N ASP A 63 5.63 16.13 -3.36
CA ASP A 63 6.82 16.16 -2.49
C ASP A 63 6.70 15.24 -1.26
N ALA A 64 5.48 14.84 -0.91
CA ALA A 64 5.20 13.85 0.12
C ALA A 64 5.63 12.42 -0.28
N TYR A 65 5.99 12.17 -1.54
CA TYR A 65 6.34 10.83 -2.02
C TYR A 65 7.72 10.78 -2.66
N THR A 66 8.50 9.77 -2.28
CA THR A 66 9.70 9.36 -3.00
C THR A 66 9.35 8.22 -3.97
N ASN A 67 9.37 8.48 -5.28
CA ASN A 67 9.15 7.44 -6.29
C ASN A 67 10.36 6.50 -6.36
N VAL A 68 10.11 5.19 -6.24
CA VAL A 68 11.14 4.16 -6.33
C VAL A 68 11.27 3.67 -7.77
N GLY A 69 10.14 3.39 -8.43
CA GLY A 69 10.14 2.94 -9.82
C GLY A 69 8.95 2.07 -10.17
N ILE A 70 8.98 1.50 -11.38
CA ILE A 70 7.96 0.60 -11.91
C ILE A 70 8.48 -0.84 -12.03
N TYR A 71 7.77 -1.77 -11.40
CA TYR A 71 8.21 -3.17 -11.27
C TYR A 71 7.12 -4.13 -11.74
N LYS A 72 7.54 -5.28 -12.26
CA LYS A 72 6.67 -6.27 -12.89
C LYS A 72 5.77 -6.95 -11.84
N ILE A 73 4.54 -7.25 -12.24
CA ILE A 73 3.65 -8.17 -11.53
C ILE A 73 3.86 -9.57 -12.15
N TYR A 74 4.09 -10.55 -11.29
CA TYR A 74 4.36 -11.94 -11.67
C TYR A 74 3.09 -12.79 -11.54
N ASP A 75 3.03 -13.89 -12.28
CA ASP A 75 2.06 -14.99 -12.10
C ASP A 75 0.58 -14.59 -12.17
N ILE A 76 0.24 -13.59 -12.97
CA ILE A 76 -1.15 -13.11 -13.16
C ILE A 76 -2.06 -14.20 -13.75
N GLU A 77 -1.49 -15.13 -14.50
CA GLU A 77 -2.24 -16.13 -15.27
C GLU A 77 -2.14 -17.55 -14.67
N ASP A 78 -1.40 -17.72 -13.57
CA ASP A 78 -1.08 -19.04 -13.02
C ASP A 78 -1.95 -19.38 -11.79
N VAL A 79 -3.04 -20.12 -12.08
CA VAL A 79 -3.78 -21.10 -11.27
C VAL A 79 -4.55 -20.61 -10.02
N ASP A 80 -5.87 -20.83 -10.06
CA ASP A 80 -6.87 -20.92 -8.97
C ASP A 80 -7.11 -19.71 -8.04
N GLU A 81 -6.21 -18.74 -7.98
CA GLU A 81 -6.30 -17.60 -7.08
C GLU A 81 -6.24 -16.29 -7.85
N SER A 82 -7.39 -15.74 -8.21
CA SER A 82 -7.52 -14.45 -8.92
C SER A 82 -6.59 -13.38 -8.31
N GLY A 83 -5.51 -13.04 -9.04
CA GLY A 83 -4.47 -12.14 -8.58
C GLY A 83 -3.08 -12.50 -9.13
N GLY A 84 -2.06 -11.75 -8.72
CA GLY A 84 -0.67 -11.99 -9.10
C GLY A 84 0.25 -11.98 -7.88
N ARG A 85 1.55 -11.78 -8.13
CA ARG A 85 2.57 -11.60 -7.08
C ARG A 85 3.45 -10.40 -7.39
N ILE A 86 3.89 -9.71 -6.34
CA ILE A 86 4.84 -8.59 -6.46
C ILE A 86 6.08 -8.86 -5.62
N ARG A 87 7.22 -8.33 -6.08
CA ARG A 87 8.48 -8.39 -5.34
C ARG A 87 8.86 -6.98 -4.88
N PRO A 88 9.06 -6.77 -3.57
CA PRO A 88 9.66 -5.54 -3.05
C PRO A 88 10.93 -5.15 -3.82
N PRO A 89 11.04 -3.90 -4.32
CA PRO A 89 12.29 -3.38 -4.85
C PRO A 89 13.41 -3.42 -3.81
N GLY A 90 14.66 -3.64 -4.23
CA GLY A 90 15.79 -3.63 -3.29
C GLY A 90 15.98 -2.27 -2.61
N GLU A 91 15.58 -1.20 -3.31
CA GLU A 91 15.67 0.19 -2.86
C GLU A 91 14.76 0.50 -1.66
N ILE A 92 13.69 -0.28 -1.45
CA ILE A 92 12.76 -0.07 -0.32
C ILE A 92 13.16 -0.83 0.95
N SER A 93 14.21 -1.65 0.92
CA SER A 93 14.73 -2.38 2.09
C SER A 93 15.15 -1.44 3.24
N SER A 94 15.48 -0.18 2.95
CA SER A 94 15.81 0.85 3.96
C SER A 94 14.59 1.56 4.56
N VAL A 95 13.41 1.36 3.97
CA VAL A 95 12.13 2.00 4.35
C VAL A 95 11.28 1.01 5.13
N TRP A 96 11.28 -0.24 4.67
CA TRP A 96 10.72 -1.36 5.39
C TRP A 96 11.73 -1.76 6.48
N ALA A 97 11.47 -1.41 7.74
CA ALA A 97 12.34 -1.73 8.88
C ALA A 97 12.54 -3.24 9.14
N ALA A 98 12.02 -4.10 8.27
CA ALA A 98 12.25 -5.52 8.21
C ALA A 98 12.23 -5.90 6.73
N ASP A 99 13.25 -6.57 6.21
CA ASP A 99 13.04 -7.37 5.01
C ASP A 99 11.85 -8.29 5.30
N PRO A 100 10.78 -8.27 4.49
CA PRO A 100 9.59 -9.05 4.76
C PRO A 100 9.94 -10.53 4.89
N ASN A 101 9.79 -11.09 6.09
CA ASN A 101 10.12 -12.49 6.32
C ASN A 101 9.04 -13.39 5.71
N PRO A 102 9.40 -14.53 5.12
CA PRO A 102 8.43 -15.53 4.72
C PRO A 102 7.42 -15.86 5.83
N GLY A 103 6.14 -15.83 5.48
CA GLY A 103 5.03 -16.08 6.41
C GLY A 103 4.51 -14.83 7.14
N GLU A 104 5.19 -13.69 7.05
CA GLU A 104 4.68 -12.43 7.60
C GLU A 104 3.40 -11.99 6.87
N ARG A 105 2.53 -11.33 7.64
CA ARG A 105 1.30 -10.73 7.14
C ARG A 105 1.57 -9.30 6.71
N VAL A 106 1.01 -8.96 5.56
CA VAL A 106 0.93 -7.59 5.07
C VAL A 106 -0.51 -7.23 4.79
N PHE A 107 -0.77 -5.94 4.76
CA PHE A 107 -2.10 -5.38 4.63
C PHE A 107 -2.11 -4.34 3.52
N TYR A 108 -3.01 -4.54 2.57
CA TYR A 108 -3.35 -3.56 1.57
C TYR A 108 -4.50 -2.70 2.11
N LEU A 109 -4.28 -1.40 2.18
CA LEU A 109 -5.25 -0.46 2.71
C LEU A 109 -5.44 0.69 1.71
N THR A 110 -6.68 0.96 1.30
CA THR A 110 -6.97 2.11 0.42
C THR A 110 -8.17 2.91 0.89
N HIS A 111 -8.03 4.22 0.80
CA HIS A 111 -9.12 5.16 1.07
C HIS A 111 -9.88 5.44 -0.24
N ARG A 112 -11.18 5.72 -0.18
CA ARG A 112 -12.02 6.02 -1.36
C ARG A 112 -11.40 7.08 -2.26
N ARG A 113 -10.82 8.14 -1.66
CA ARG A 113 -10.10 9.20 -2.39
C ARG A 113 -8.82 8.73 -3.11
N MET A 114 -8.13 7.73 -2.57
CA MET A 114 -6.96 7.13 -3.22
C MET A 114 -7.36 6.28 -4.41
N ARG A 115 -8.55 5.65 -4.40
CA ARG A 115 -9.09 4.88 -5.53
C ARG A 115 -9.77 5.76 -6.58
N SER A 116 -10.48 6.81 -6.16
CA SER A 116 -11.21 7.71 -7.06
C SER A 116 -10.40 8.93 -7.53
N GLY A 117 -9.15 9.05 -7.07
CA GLY A 117 -8.27 10.16 -7.41
C GLY A 117 -7.74 10.09 -8.85
N THR A 118 -6.92 11.06 -9.23
CA THR A 118 -6.27 11.09 -10.56
C THR A 118 -5.28 9.94 -10.77
N LYS A 119 -4.77 9.36 -9.68
CA LYS A 119 -3.86 8.22 -9.65
C LYS A 119 -4.32 7.26 -8.56
N SER A 120 -4.87 6.13 -8.98
CA SER A 120 -5.30 5.07 -8.08
C SER A 120 -4.12 4.54 -7.27
N SER A 121 -4.28 4.46 -5.95
CA SER A 121 -3.19 4.08 -5.05
C SER A 121 -3.67 3.25 -3.85
N VAL A 122 -2.75 2.47 -3.29
CA VAL A 122 -2.97 1.56 -2.16
C VAL A 122 -1.75 1.61 -1.25
N TYR A 123 -1.96 1.71 0.06
CA TYR A 123 -0.89 1.50 1.04
C TYR A 123 -0.61 0.02 1.22
N LEU A 124 0.67 -0.33 1.29
CA LEU A 124 1.14 -1.66 1.69
C LEU A 124 1.81 -1.54 3.07
N LEU A 125 1.20 -2.17 4.07
CA LEU A 125 1.57 -2.03 5.47
C LEU A 125 1.97 -3.37 6.07
N SER A 126 2.97 -3.37 6.94
CA SER A 126 3.26 -4.47 7.86
C SER A 126 2.21 -4.58 8.97
N GLU A 127 2.13 -5.73 9.64
CA GLU A 127 1.27 -5.90 10.82
C GLU A 127 1.58 -4.87 11.92
N ALA A 128 2.86 -4.61 12.20
CA ALA A 128 3.26 -3.60 13.19
C ALA A 128 2.77 -2.20 12.82
N GLN A 129 2.85 -1.81 11.54
CA GLN A 129 2.31 -0.54 11.07
C GLN A 129 0.80 -0.49 11.27
N VAL A 130 0.06 -1.52 10.89
CA VAL A 130 -1.40 -1.58 11.09
C VAL A 130 -1.78 -1.49 12.56
N LEU A 131 -1.06 -2.19 13.45
CA LEU A 131 -1.31 -2.12 14.90
C LEU A 131 -1.08 -0.71 15.45
N ASN A 132 -0.06 0.01 14.94
CA ASN A 132 0.19 1.41 15.30
C ASN A 132 -0.90 2.36 14.77
N LEU A 133 -1.71 1.95 13.79
CA LEU A 133 -2.86 2.73 13.31
C LEU A 133 -4.11 2.54 14.19
N LEU A 134 -4.14 1.50 15.02
CA LEU A 134 -5.28 1.24 15.90
C LEU A 134 -5.26 2.25 17.05
N PRO A 135 -6.43 2.79 17.44
CA PRO A 135 -6.49 3.65 18.61
C PRO A 135 -6.04 2.87 19.84
N ASP A 136 -5.02 3.37 20.53
CA ASP A 136 -4.65 2.88 21.85
C ASP A 136 -5.88 2.99 22.76
N ARG A 137 -6.36 1.85 23.28
CA ARG A 137 -7.47 1.82 24.25
C ARG A 137 -7.14 2.54 25.57
N THR A 138 -5.90 3.00 25.73
CA THR A 138 -5.39 3.70 26.90
C THR A 138 -5.03 5.14 26.54
N THR A 139 -6.00 6.04 26.69
CA THR A 139 -5.87 7.48 26.99
C THR A 139 -4.47 8.07 26.80
N ASN A 140 -4.13 8.48 25.58
CA ASN A 140 -3.06 9.44 25.34
C ASN A 140 -3.51 10.45 24.26
N PRO A 141 -3.66 11.75 24.58
CA PRO A 141 -4.15 12.78 23.66
C PRO A 141 -3.32 12.96 22.38
N GLN A 142 -2.09 12.43 22.33
CA GLN A 142 -1.26 12.42 21.12
C GLN A 142 -1.59 11.26 20.17
N ALA A 143 -2.06 10.11 20.67
CA ALA A 143 -2.53 9.00 19.83
C ALA A 143 -3.79 9.40 19.03
N SER A 144 -4.59 10.31 19.58
CA SER A 144 -5.72 10.94 18.89
C SER A 144 -5.31 11.70 17.62
N LYS A 145 -4.12 12.31 17.56
CA LYS A 145 -3.67 13.04 16.34
C LYS A 145 -3.23 12.12 15.21
N ILE A 146 -2.64 10.96 15.52
CA ILE A 146 -2.23 9.97 14.50
C ILE A 146 -3.47 9.25 13.95
N THR A 147 -4.40 8.90 14.83
CA THR A 147 -5.71 8.37 14.41
C THR A 147 -6.50 9.43 13.65
N GLU A 148 -6.56 10.69 14.11
CA GLU A 148 -7.14 11.79 13.35
C GLU A 148 -6.45 11.98 11.99
N SER A 149 -5.13 11.88 11.88
CA SER A 149 -4.41 11.96 10.59
C SER A 149 -4.72 10.81 9.62
N LEU A 150 -5.19 9.65 10.11
CA LEU A 150 -5.71 8.55 9.28
C LEU A 150 -7.18 8.77 8.88
N PHE A 151 -7.94 9.52 9.67
CA PHE A 151 -9.37 9.76 9.47
C PHE A 151 -9.69 11.13 8.85
N GLU A 152 -8.74 12.06 8.82
CA GLU A 152 -8.86 13.43 8.29
C GLU A 152 -8.09 13.65 6.99
N VAL A 153 -7.97 12.61 6.17
CA VAL A 153 -7.34 12.60 4.83
C VAL A 153 -5.84 12.27 4.92
N PRO A 154 -5.35 11.21 4.24
CA PRO A 154 -3.91 11.03 4.04
C PRO A 154 -3.31 12.31 3.42
N GLY A 155 -2.02 12.62 3.56
CA GLY A 155 -1.36 13.91 3.24
C GLY A 155 -1.57 14.58 1.85
N PHE A 156 -2.58 14.18 1.10
CA PHE A 156 -3.10 14.75 -0.13
C PHE A 156 -3.82 16.11 0.01
N ASP A 157 -4.40 16.47 1.17
CA ASP A 157 -5.29 17.66 1.32
C ASP A 157 -4.62 18.92 1.92
N SER A 158 -3.29 18.97 2.02
CA SER A 158 -2.61 20.24 2.32
C SER A 158 -2.51 21.08 1.04
N GLN A 159 -3.63 21.73 0.68
CA GLN A 159 -3.80 22.75 -0.37
C GLN A 159 -3.98 22.23 -1.82
N GLU A 160 -5.23 22.18 -2.26
CA GLU A 160 -5.61 22.70 -3.60
C GLU A 160 -5.78 24.22 -3.54
#